data_AF-A0A426YPJ0-F1
#
_entry.id   AF-A0A426YPJ0-F1
#
_cell.length_a   1.000
_cell.length_b   1.000
_cell.length_c   1.000
_cell.angle_alpha   90.00
_cell.angle_beta   90.00
_cell.angle_gamma   90.00
#
_symmetry.space_group_name_H-M   'P 1'
#
loop_
_entity.id
_entity.type
_entity.pdbx_description
1 polymer ?
#
loop_
_entity_poly.entity_id
_entity_poly.type
_entity_poly.pdbx_seq_one_letter_code
_entity_poly.pdbx_strand_id
1 'polypeptide(L)' 'MQDYSTADDICCKDHHHWNDVDHCLGDADNDACNTWCMSDCRGGECKVRSRLHYCHCYC' A
#
# COMPACT_ATOMS: atom_id res chain seq x y z
N MET A 1 2.12 -21.53 14.80
CA MET A 1 1.53 -20.32 14.19
C MET A 1 2.31 -20.12 12.92
N GLN A 2 1.77 -20.59 11.80
CA GLN A 2 2.52 -20.76 10.55
C GLN A 2 2.51 -19.43 9.79
N ASP A 3 3.66 -18.77 9.79
CA ASP A 3 4.15 -17.84 8.78
C ASP A 3 3.96 -18.41 7.37
N TYR A 4 2.99 -17.91 6.63
CA TYR A 4 3.02 -17.94 5.17
C TYR A 4 1.95 -16.98 4.65
N SER A 5 2.35 -16.10 3.73
CA SER A 5 1.53 -15.20 2.88
C SER A 5 1.84 -13.71 3.07
N THR A 6 3.11 -13.32 3.14
CA THR A 6 3.52 -11.91 3.08
C THR A 6 3.29 -11.25 1.70
N ALA A 7 2.94 -12.03 0.68
CA ALA A 7 2.58 -11.56 -0.67
C ALA A 7 1.06 -11.30 -0.82
N ASP A 8 0.22 -12.13 -0.20
CA ASP A 8 -1.26 -12.06 -0.34
C ASP A 8 -1.90 -11.12 0.70
N ASP A 9 -1.20 -10.83 1.81
CA ASP A 9 -1.76 -10.04 2.92
C ASP A 9 -1.74 -8.53 2.69
N ILE A 10 -0.99 -8.06 1.68
CA ILE A 10 -0.92 -6.64 1.32
C ILE A 10 -2.02 -6.20 0.34
N CYS A 11 -2.61 -7.12 -0.43
CA CYS A 11 -3.64 -6.79 -1.42
C CYS A 11 -5.02 -6.57 -0.77
N CYS A 12 -5.84 -5.72 -1.40
CA CYS A 12 -7.15 -5.28 -0.90
C CYS A 12 -7.13 -4.57 0.48
N LYS A 13 -6.02 -3.95 0.89
CA LYS A 13 -5.90 -3.27 2.19
C LYS A 13 -5.31 -1.86 2.08
N ASP A 14 -5.68 -1.04 3.06
CA ASP A 14 -5.09 0.29 3.28
C ASP A 14 -3.86 0.16 4.19
N HIS A 15 -2.70 0.53 3.68
CA HIS A 15 -1.43 0.53 4.42
C HIS A 15 -1.05 1.96 4.75
N HIS A 16 -1.03 2.27 6.04
CA HIS A 16 -0.53 3.57 6.50
C HIS A 16 0.98 3.62 6.25
N HIS A 17 1.68 2.61 6.76
CA HIS A 17 3.11 2.44 6.65
C HIS A 17 3.41 1.33 5.65
N TRP A 18 4.18 1.65 4.60
CA TRP A 18 4.60 0.69 3.59
C TRP A 18 6.03 1.03 3.14
N ASN A 19 6.89 0.03 2.99
CA ASN A 19 8.27 0.18 2.51
C ASN A 19 9.11 1.27 3.24
N ASP A 20 9.12 1.28 4.57
CA ASP A 20 9.77 2.30 5.43
C ASP A 20 9.24 3.74 5.25
N VAL A 21 8.13 3.92 4.52
CA VAL A 21 7.42 5.19 4.35
C VAL A 21 6.20 5.21 5.26
N ASP A 22 6.20 6.13 6.22
CA ASP A 22 5.19 6.15 7.29
C ASP A 22 3.80 6.55 6.77
N HIS A 23 3.71 7.41 5.73
CA HIS A 23 2.48 7.86 5.07
C HIS A 23 2.74 8.22 3.60
N CYS A 24 1.76 8.02 2.72
CA CYS A 24 1.89 8.49 1.34
C CYS A 24 1.72 10.02 1.23
N LEU A 25 2.74 10.79 0.83
CA LEU A 25 2.67 12.26 0.81
C LEU A 25 1.89 12.86 -0.39
N GLY A 26 1.01 12.08 -1.02
CA GLY A 26 0.17 12.49 -2.16
C GLY A 26 0.68 11.92 -3.49
N ASP A 27 0.55 12.69 -4.58
CA ASP A 27 0.92 12.25 -5.93
C ASP A 27 2.39 11.79 -6.07
N ALA A 28 3.31 12.38 -5.29
CA ALA A 28 4.72 12.02 -5.34
C ALA A 28 5.00 10.56 -4.92
N ASP A 29 4.22 10.05 -3.96
CA ASP A 29 4.35 8.70 -3.43
C ASP A 29 3.30 7.74 -4.02
N ASN A 30 2.38 8.24 -4.85
CA ASN A 30 1.37 7.42 -5.50
C ASN A 30 2.01 6.38 -6.44
N ASP A 31 2.99 6.80 -7.24
CA ASP A 31 3.69 5.90 -8.17
C ASP A 31 4.52 4.84 -7.41
N ALA A 32 5.12 5.24 -6.29
CA ALA A 32 5.86 4.34 -5.43
C ALA A 32 4.92 3.35 -4.70
N CYS A 33 3.75 3.82 -4.22
CA CYS A 33 2.71 2.97 -3.63
C CYS A 33 2.20 1.98 -4.67
N ASN A 34 1.92 2.46 -5.88
CA ASN A 34 1.52 1.62 -6.99
C ASN A 34 2.57 0.57 -7.32
N THR A 35 3.84 0.95 -7.42
CA THR A 35 4.96 0.04 -7.72
C THR A 35 5.14 -1.01 -6.63
N TRP A 36 5.03 -0.62 -5.36
CA TRP A 36 5.08 -1.53 -4.22
C TRP A 36 3.92 -2.52 -4.26
N CYS A 37 2.69 -2.03 -4.42
CA CYS A 37 1.51 -2.89 -4.55
C CYS A 37 1.58 -3.76 -5.82
N MET A 38 2.09 -3.27 -6.96
CA MET A 38 2.19 -4.04 -8.21
C MET A 38 3.17 -5.21 -8.13
N SER A 39 4.03 -5.26 -7.12
CA SER A 39 4.96 -6.38 -6.92
C SER A 39 4.21 -7.68 -6.59
N ASP A 40 3.09 -7.58 -5.87
CA ASP A 40 2.30 -8.73 -5.42
C ASP A 40 0.80 -8.63 -5.75
N CYS A 41 0.30 -7.42 -6.01
CA CYS A 41 -1.10 -7.08 -6.22
C CYS A 41 -1.33 -6.46 -7.61
N ARG A 42 -2.57 -6.06 -7.90
CA ARG A 42 -2.97 -5.53 -9.21
C ARG A 42 -2.51 -4.09 -9.45
N GLY A 43 -2.19 -3.37 -8.38
CA GLY A 43 -1.77 -1.98 -8.37
C GLY A 43 -2.12 -1.32 -7.04
N GLY A 44 -1.70 -0.07 -6.87
CA GLY A 44 -1.90 0.68 -5.63
C GLY A 44 -2.22 2.14 -5.90
N GLU A 45 -2.94 2.76 -4.98
CA GLU A 45 -3.23 4.19 -5.04
C GLU A 45 -3.17 4.81 -3.66
N CYS A 46 -2.59 5.99 -3.57
CA CYS A 46 -2.62 6.75 -2.33
C CYS A 46 -3.97 7.44 -2.11
N LYS A 47 -4.61 7.09 -1.00
CA LYS A 47 -5.89 7.64 -0.57
C LYS A 47 -5.77 8.36 0.75
N VAL A 48 -6.47 9.49 0.85
CA VAL A 48 -6.62 10.22 2.12
C VAL A 48 -7.90 9.76 2.81
N ARG A 49 -7.77 9.22 4.02
CA ARG A 49 -8.88 8.85 4.91
C ARG A 49 -8.68 9.54 6.25
N SER A 50 -9.69 10.28 6.72
CA SER A 50 -9.62 10.97 8.03
C SER A 50 -8.37 11.85 8.22
N ARG A 51 -7.94 12.57 7.17
CA ARG A 51 -6.71 13.39 7.12
C ARG A 51 -5.38 12.63 7.25
N LEU A 52 -5.43 11.30 7.21
CA LEU A 52 -4.25 10.45 7.13
C LEU A 52 -4.15 9.87 5.72
N HIS A 53 -2.92 9.69 5.26
CA HIS A 53 -2.63 9.20 3.94
C HIS A 53 -2.27 7.71 4.01
N TYR A 54 -2.93 6.90 3.19
CA TYR A 54 -2.75 5.47 3.14
C TYR A 54 -2.48 5.03 1.69
N CYS A 55 -1.61 4.05 1.52
CA CYS A 55 -1.44 3.34 0.28
C CYS A 55 -2.47 2.19 0.22
N HIS A 56 -3.44 2.27 -0.67
CA HIS A 56 -4.43 1.21 -0.87
C HIS A 56 -3.98 0.30 -2.00
N CYS A 57 -3.64 -0.96 -1.69
CA CYS A 57 -3.34 -1.95 -2.72
C CYS A 57 -4.62 -2.64 -3.20
N TYR A 58 -4.80 -2.73 -4.51
CA TYR A 58 -5.92 -3.40 -5.16
C TYR A 58 -5.61 -4.86 -5.45
N CYS A 59 -6.61 -5.70 -5.22
CA CYS A 59 -6.82 -6.95 -5.93
C CYS A 59 -7.60 -6.71 -7.25
#